data_AF-A0ABD5T342-F1
#
_entry.id   AF-A0ABD5T342-F1
#
_cell.length_a   1.000
_cell.length_b   1.000
_cell.length_c   1.000
_cell.angle_alpha   90.00
_cell.angle_beta   90.00
_cell.angle_gamma   90.00
#
_symmetry.space_group_name_H-M   'P 1'
#
loop_
_entity.id
_entity.type
_entity.pdbx_description
1 polymer ?
#
loop_
_entity_poly.entity_id
_entity_poly.type
_entity_poly.pdbx_seq_one_letter_code
_entity_poly.pdbx_strand_id
1 'polypeptide(L)'
;AGVVGSVPAVLRAIAHMLDLAWSLSGWRAAVAAVLFPVAIPIVVGLFALSGAIGAYVGDWLATRIDRARDRARSRVNANSDGDVSGWWRWVAAYSLVAPAVLLYVFGVRPEGGAGFALSVLALFVLVPFSVVTAVALFEDAVTLREAGRVREVGRDWRPNYWAYVGAPLGAYALVSLLATILESANPSGDGVYGFIVALWLSAVVYLNGRRRHVGTP
;
A
#
# COMPACT_ATOMS: atom_id res chain seq x y z
N ALA A 1 -20.46 2.64 -0.12
CA ALA A 1 -20.50 1.53 0.86
C ALA A 1 -19.38 1.60 1.92
N GLY A 2 -18.20 2.18 1.65
CA GLY A 2 -17.07 2.18 2.60
C GLY A 2 -17.20 3.08 3.85
N VAL A 3 -18.09 4.08 3.86
CA VAL A 3 -18.21 5.05 4.96
C VAL A 3 -19.07 4.55 6.13
N VAL A 4 -20.01 3.63 5.86
CA VAL A 4 -20.99 3.16 6.87
C VAL A 4 -20.38 2.09 7.80
N GLY A 5 -19.37 1.35 7.32
CA GLY A 5 -18.70 0.31 8.11
C GLY A 5 -17.63 0.81 9.08
N SER A 6 -17.12 2.03 8.91
CA SER A 6 -16.03 2.57 9.73
C SER A 6 -16.52 3.28 11.00
N VAL A 7 -17.78 3.75 11.03
CA VAL A 7 -18.35 4.47 12.18
C VAL A 7 -18.34 3.63 13.48
N PRO A 8 -18.74 2.34 13.48
CA PRO A 8 -18.69 1.52 14.69
C PRO A 8 -17.27 1.24 15.17
N ALA A 9 -16.31 1.08 14.24
CA ALA A 9 -14.91 0.85 14.57
C ALA A 9 -14.25 2.10 15.17
N VAL A 10 -14.56 3.29 14.63
CA VAL A 10 -14.11 4.58 15.17
C VAL A 10 -14.71 4.82 16.56
N LEU A 11 -16.01 4.58 16.74
CA LEU A 11 -16.66 4.70 18.06
C LEU A 11 -16.06 3.75 19.08
N ARG A 12 -15.78 2.50 18.70
CA ARG A 12 -15.15 1.52 19.59
C ARG A 12 -13.71 1.92 19.94
N ALA A 13 -12.94 2.45 18.99
CA ALA A 13 -11.60 2.96 19.26
C ALA A 13 -11.62 4.18 20.20
N ILE A 14 -12.56 5.12 20.01
CA ILE A 14 -12.74 6.28 20.89
C ILE A 14 -13.12 5.83 22.31
N ALA A 15 -14.07 4.90 22.44
CA ALA A 15 -14.47 4.35 23.73
C ALA A 15 -13.28 3.68 24.44
N HIS A 16 -12.47 2.91 23.72
CA HIS A 16 -11.32 2.23 24.30
C HIS A 16 -10.22 3.20 24.74
N MET A 17 -9.99 4.29 23.99
CA MET A 17 -9.05 5.33 24.38
C MET A 17 -9.55 6.15 25.59
N LEU A 18 -10.86 6.38 25.71
CA LEU A 18 -11.46 7.04 26.87
C LEU A 18 -11.30 6.20 28.15
N ASP A 19 -11.48 4.88 28.04
CA ASP A 19 -11.30 3.95 29.15
C ASP A 19 -9.82 3.87 29.60
N LEU A 20 -8.90 3.90 28.63
CA LEU A 20 -7.47 4.04 28.88
C LEU A 20 -7.10 5.38 29.53
N ALA A 21 -7.74 6.48 29.13
CA ALA A 21 -7.51 7.79 29.72
C ALA A 21 -8.01 7.84 31.18
N TRP A 22 -9.11 7.17 31.50
CA TRP A 22 -9.69 7.13 32.84
C TRP A 22 -8.91 6.24 33.82
N SER A 23 -8.24 5.20 33.30
CA SER A 23 -7.40 4.30 34.11
C SER A 23 -6.00 4.85 34.42
N LEU A 24 -5.58 5.93 33.76
CA LEU A 24 -4.29 6.58 34.02
C LEU A 24 -4.43 7.58 35.17
N SER A 25 -3.65 7.40 36.24
CA SER A 25 -3.58 8.35 37.35
C SER A 25 -2.31 9.23 37.31
N GLY A 26 -2.42 10.45 37.82
CA GLY A 26 -1.31 11.38 37.97
C GLY A 26 -0.83 12.02 36.67
N TRP A 27 0.49 12.20 36.52
CA TRP A 27 1.10 12.96 35.41
C TRP A 27 0.82 12.35 34.02
N ARG A 28 0.57 11.04 33.94
CA ARG A 28 0.24 10.35 32.68
C ARG A 28 -1.13 10.76 32.14
N ALA A 29 -2.09 11.05 33.02
CA ALA A 29 -3.41 11.56 32.63
C ALA A 29 -3.30 12.97 32.02
N ALA A 30 -2.44 13.82 32.58
CA ALA A 30 -2.20 15.17 32.06
C ALA A 30 -1.56 15.13 30.66
N VAL A 31 -0.56 14.26 30.44
CA VAL A 31 0.07 14.07 29.12
C VAL A 31 -0.93 13.49 28.11
N ALA A 32 -1.73 12.50 28.52
CA ALA A 32 -2.77 11.94 27.67
C ALA A 32 -3.81 13.00 27.28
N ALA A 33 -4.27 13.83 28.23
CA ALA A 33 -5.24 14.90 27.99
C ALA A 33 -4.74 15.96 26.99
N VAL A 34 -3.44 16.23 26.97
CA VAL A 34 -2.81 17.16 25.99
C VAL A 34 -2.65 16.51 24.62
N LEU A 35 -2.28 15.23 24.56
CA LEU A 35 -2.07 14.51 23.29
C LEU A 35 -3.36 14.07 22.61
N PHE A 36 -4.40 13.76 23.38
CA PHE A 36 -5.71 13.32 22.87
C PHE A 36 -6.31 14.24 21.79
N PRO A 37 -6.43 15.57 22.01
CA PRO A 37 -7.00 16.47 21.01
C PRO A 37 -6.15 16.59 19.75
N VAL A 38 -4.87 16.20 19.79
CA VAL A 38 -3.98 16.14 18.62
C VAL A 38 -4.09 14.79 17.92
N ALA A 39 -4.20 13.70 18.69
CA ALA A 39 -4.30 12.34 18.16
C ALA A 39 -5.61 12.11 17.39
N ILE A 40 -6.75 12.62 17.89
CA ILE A 40 -8.05 12.48 17.24
C ILE A 40 -8.06 12.99 15.79
N PRO A 41 -7.70 14.25 15.48
CA PRO A 41 -7.71 14.74 14.10
C PRO A 41 -6.70 14.00 13.21
N ILE A 42 -5.60 13.48 13.76
CA ILE A 42 -4.66 12.63 13.01
C ILE A 42 -5.33 11.30 12.64
N VAL A 43 -6.02 10.62 13.57
CA VAL A 43 -6.74 9.37 13.28
C VAL A 43 -7.90 9.61 12.31
N VAL A 44 -8.66 10.69 12.47
CA VAL A 44 -9.74 11.04 11.54
C VAL A 44 -9.18 11.36 10.15
N GLY A 45 -8.11 12.13 10.08
CA GLY A 45 -7.40 12.43 8.84
C GLY A 45 -6.89 11.18 8.14
N LEU A 46 -6.41 10.18 8.90
CA LEU A 46 -6.00 8.87 8.39
C LEU A 46 -7.13 8.09 7.75
N PHE A 47 -8.28 8.00 8.42
CA PHE A 47 -9.45 7.33 7.88
C PHE A 47 -9.96 8.03 6.63
N ALA A 48 -9.99 9.36 6.63
CA ALA A 48 -10.35 10.16 5.47
C ALA A 48 -9.37 9.93 4.30
N LEU A 49 -8.06 9.94 4.57
CA LEU A 49 -7.02 9.69 3.58
C LEU A 49 -7.14 8.28 2.98
N SER A 50 -7.36 7.27 3.83
CA SER A 50 -7.51 5.88 3.39
C SER A 50 -8.75 5.71 2.50
N GLY A 51 -9.86 6.36 2.87
CA GLY A 51 -11.08 6.43 2.06
C GLY A 51 -10.86 7.17 0.73
N ALA A 52 -10.13 8.29 0.75
CA ALA A 52 -9.81 9.06 -0.45
C ALA A 52 -8.88 8.28 -1.39
N ILE A 53 -7.88 7.58 -0.86
CA ILE A 53 -7.01 6.68 -1.63
C ILE A 53 -7.84 5.55 -2.24
N GLY A 54 -8.71 4.90 -1.47
CA GLY A 54 -9.59 3.84 -1.97
C GLY A 54 -10.53 4.33 -3.07
N ALA A 55 -11.09 5.53 -2.91
CA ALA A 55 -11.93 6.17 -3.92
C ALA A 55 -11.14 6.52 -5.19
N TYR A 56 -9.94 7.09 -5.03
CA TYR A 56 -9.06 7.43 -6.15
C TYR A 56 -8.63 6.18 -6.93
N VAL A 57 -8.24 5.12 -6.23
CA VAL A 57 -7.88 3.84 -6.85
C VAL A 57 -9.10 3.21 -7.54
N GLY A 58 -10.28 3.27 -6.92
CA GLY A 58 -11.52 2.78 -7.52
C GLY A 58 -11.91 3.53 -8.80
N ASP A 59 -11.84 4.86 -8.77
CA ASP A 59 -12.11 5.71 -9.93
C ASP A 59 -11.07 5.51 -11.04
N TRP A 60 -9.80 5.39 -10.67
CA TRP A 60 -8.73 5.05 -11.61
C TRP A 60 -8.97 3.68 -12.26
N LEU A 61 -9.35 2.64 -11.48
CA LEU A 61 -9.68 1.31 -12.01
C LEU A 61 -10.88 1.37 -12.95
N ALA A 62 -11.95 2.08 -12.58
CA ALA A 62 -13.13 2.25 -13.41
C ALA A 62 -12.78 2.95 -14.74
N THR A 63 -12.11 4.11 -14.68
CA THR A 63 -11.69 4.84 -15.87
C THR A 63 -10.70 4.05 -16.73
N ARG A 64 -9.92 3.13 -16.15
CA ARG A 64 -8.99 2.29 -16.93
C ARG A 64 -9.69 1.13 -17.63
N ILE A 65 -10.69 0.52 -17.00
CA ILE A 65 -11.55 -0.48 -17.65
C ILE A 65 -12.28 0.15 -18.84
N ASP A 66 -12.80 1.36 -18.68
CA ASP A 66 -13.47 2.11 -19.75
C ASP A 66 -12.50 2.46 -20.89
N ARG A 67 -11.31 3.01 -20.58
CA ARG A 67 -10.29 3.28 -21.60
C ARG A 67 -9.80 2.01 -22.31
N ALA A 68 -9.70 0.87 -21.62
CA ALA A 68 -9.33 -0.40 -22.23
C ALA A 68 -10.42 -0.89 -23.20
N ARG A 69 -11.69 -0.68 -22.85
CA ARG A 69 -12.85 -0.97 -23.70
C ARG A 69 -12.88 -0.07 -24.94
N ASP A 70 -12.54 1.21 -24.81
CA ASP A 70 -12.50 2.16 -25.91
C ASP A 70 -11.29 1.97 -26.83
N ARG A 71 -10.10 1.68 -26.28
CA ARG A 71 -8.91 1.35 -27.11
C ARG A 71 -9.07 0.04 -27.88
N ALA A 72 -9.89 -0.90 -27.41
CA ALA A 72 -10.25 -2.08 -28.18
C ALA A 72 -11.06 -1.73 -29.44
N ARG A 73 -11.80 -0.61 -29.44
CA ARG A 73 -12.54 -0.08 -30.59
C ARG A 73 -11.68 0.80 -31.51
N SER A 74 -10.62 1.45 -31.01
CA SER A 74 -9.88 2.49 -31.75
C SER A 74 -8.49 2.09 -32.27
N ARG A 75 -8.22 0.79 -32.53
CA ARG A 75 -6.91 0.31 -33.04
C ARG A 75 -6.64 0.68 -34.51
N VAL A 76 -6.71 1.96 -34.86
CA VAL A 76 -6.31 2.45 -36.18
C VAL A 76 -5.11 3.39 -36.12
N ASN A 77 -4.85 4.14 -35.05
CA ASN A 77 -3.69 5.05 -35.01
C ASN A 77 -3.18 5.29 -33.59
N ALA A 78 -2.15 4.56 -33.15
CA ALA A 78 -1.42 4.91 -31.93
C ALA A 78 0.09 4.83 -32.18
N ASN A 79 0.68 5.99 -32.47
CA ASN A 79 2.12 6.19 -32.39
C ASN A 79 2.58 5.94 -30.95
N SER A 80 3.65 5.15 -30.83
CA SER A 80 4.26 4.78 -29.55
C SER A 80 5.58 5.52 -29.41
N ASP A 81 5.51 6.78 -28.98
CA ASP A 81 6.71 7.47 -28.52
C ASP A 81 7.11 6.87 -27.17
N GLY A 82 8.22 6.12 -27.23
CA GLY A 82 8.74 5.26 -26.17
C GLY A 82 9.46 6.02 -25.08
N ASP A 83 8.72 6.78 -24.28
CA ASP A 83 9.26 7.32 -23.04
C ASP A 83 9.24 6.21 -21.95
N VAL A 84 10.43 5.79 -21.51
CA VAL A 84 10.61 4.73 -20.51
C VAL A 84 10.12 5.29 -19.17
N SER A 85 8.87 4.97 -18.85
CA SER A 85 8.11 5.57 -17.75
C SER A 85 8.93 5.65 -16.45
N GLY A 86 9.03 6.83 -15.85
CA GLY A 86 9.76 7.07 -14.59
C GLY A 86 9.18 6.35 -13.37
N TRP A 87 8.07 5.61 -13.53
CA TRP A 87 7.35 4.90 -12.48
C TRP A 87 8.21 3.85 -11.75
N TRP A 88 9.17 3.22 -12.45
CA TRP A 88 10.07 2.24 -11.84
C TRP A 88 10.86 2.80 -10.64
N ARG A 89 11.11 4.12 -10.59
CA ARG A 89 11.83 4.77 -9.49
C ARG A 89 11.07 4.66 -8.17
N TRP A 90 9.74 4.74 -8.21
CA TRP A 90 8.90 4.55 -7.03
C TRP A 90 8.96 3.11 -6.53
N VAL A 91 8.94 2.14 -7.45
CA VAL A 91 9.10 0.72 -7.13
C VAL A 91 10.46 0.46 -6.48
N ALA A 92 11.55 1.03 -7.03
CA ALA A 92 12.89 0.94 -6.46
C ALA A 92 12.99 1.58 -5.06
N ALA A 93 12.42 2.77 -4.88
CA ALA A 93 12.39 3.43 -3.58
C ALA A 93 11.64 2.60 -2.53
N TYR A 94 10.50 2.01 -2.89
CA TYR A 94 9.74 1.13 -1.99
C TYR A 94 10.50 -0.14 -1.62
N SER A 95 11.18 -0.76 -2.58
CA SER A 95 12.00 -1.96 -2.32
C SER A 95 13.09 -1.74 -1.28
N LEU A 96 13.55 -0.50 -1.09
CA LEU A 96 14.53 -0.12 -0.07
C LEU A 96 13.87 0.30 1.25
N VAL A 97 12.80 1.11 1.18
CA VAL A 97 12.15 1.68 2.36
C VAL A 97 11.35 0.64 3.15
N ALA A 98 10.58 -0.22 2.47
CA ALA A 98 9.73 -1.21 3.12
C ALA A 98 10.49 -2.14 4.09
N PRO A 99 11.59 -2.82 3.70
CA PRO A 99 12.31 -3.71 4.61
C PRO A 99 12.96 -2.93 5.77
N ALA A 100 13.43 -1.70 5.55
CA ALA A 100 14.00 -0.88 6.62
C ALA A 100 12.95 -0.53 7.68
N VAL A 101 11.75 -0.13 7.26
CA VAL A 101 10.64 0.17 8.18
C VAL A 101 10.19 -1.10 8.90
N LEU A 102 9.99 -2.22 8.21
CA LEU A 102 9.58 -3.48 8.83
C LEU A 102 10.62 -3.98 9.84
N LEU A 103 11.92 -3.90 9.50
CA LEU A 103 13.00 -4.30 10.39
C LEU A 103 13.07 -3.41 11.64
N TYR A 104 12.85 -2.11 11.49
CA TYR A 104 12.75 -1.20 12.64
C TYR A 104 11.56 -1.57 13.54
N VAL A 105 10.37 -1.72 12.95
CA VAL A 105 9.12 -1.99 13.70
C VAL A 105 9.19 -3.35 14.44
N PHE A 106 9.57 -4.42 13.74
CA PHE A 106 9.51 -5.78 14.29
C PHE A 106 10.82 -6.26 14.90
N GLY A 107 11.97 -5.77 14.43
CA GLY A 107 13.30 -6.21 14.88
C GLY A 107 13.79 -5.44 16.10
N VAL A 108 13.65 -4.11 16.09
CA VAL A 108 14.15 -3.25 17.20
C VAL A 108 13.18 -3.24 18.38
N ARG A 109 11.89 -3.52 18.15
CA ARG A 109 10.82 -3.55 19.17
C ARG A 109 10.89 -2.36 20.13
N PRO A 110 10.62 -1.14 19.65
CA PRO A 110 10.79 0.04 20.49
C PRO A 110 9.82 0.02 21.69
N GLU A 111 10.37 -0.19 22.88
CA GLU A 111 9.62 -0.23 24.14
C GLU A 111 9.32 1.18 24.70
N GLY A 112 10.08 2.20 24.24
CA GLY A 112 9.91 3.59 24.64
C GLY A 112 8.88 4.35 23.82
N GLY A 113 8.19 5.32 24.44
CA GLY A 113 7.11 6.09 23.79
C GLY A 113 7.53 6.82 22.50
N ALA A 114 8.76 7.37 22.45
CA ALA A 114 9.28 7.99 21.24
C ALA A 114 9.54 6.97 20.12
N GLY A 115 10.09 5.80 20.45
CA GLY A 115 10.33 4.74 19.47
C GLY A 115 9.03 4.16 18.92
N PHE A 116 8.02 3.99 19.78
CA PHE A 116 6.67 3.60 19.37
C PHE A 116 6.04 4.64 18.43
N ALA A 117 6.11 5.94 18.77
CA ALA A 117 5.60 7.01 17.91
C ALA A 117 6.29 7.03 16.54
N LEU A 118 7.62 6.81 16.50
CA LEU A 118 8.37 6.67 15.25
C LEU A 118 7.92 5.45 14.44
N SER A 119 7.66 4.30 15.07
CA SER A 119 7.12 3.11 14.39
C SER A 119 5.75 3.38 13.77
N VAL A 120 4.86 4.02 14.52
CA VAL A 120 3.53 4.41 14.03
C VAL A 120 3.67 5.35 12.84
N LEU A 121 4.52 6.37 12.93
CA LEU A 121 4.76 7.31 11.83
C LEU A 121 5.40 6.64 10.61
N ALA A 122 6.32 5.70 10.80
CA ALA A 122 6.96 4.98 9.71
C ALA A 122 5.95 4.09 8.97
N LEU A 123 5.11 3.36 9.70
CA LEU A 123 4.01 2.57 9.12
C LEU A 123 2.98 3.46 8.42
N PHE A 124 2.67 4.62 9.02
CA PHE A 124 1.77 5.62 8.47
C PHE A 124 2.23 6.08 7.08
N VAL A 125 3.53 6.30 6.89
CA VAL A 125 4.09 6.69 5.60
C VAL A 125 4.19 5.48 4.65
N LEU A 126 4.54 4.31 5.18
CA LEU A 126 4.74 3.10 4.38
C LEU A 126 3.45 2.61 3.71
N VAL A 127 2.31 2.66 4.40
CA VAL A 127 1.02 2.20 3.87
C VAL A 127 0.60 2.96 2.60
N PRO A 128 0.48 4.30 2.58
CA PRO A 128 0.15 5.02 1.34
C PRO A 128 1.26 4.86 0.31
N PHE A 129 2.53 4.79 0.71
CA PHE A 129 3.62 4.55 -0.22
C PHE A 129 3.53 3.18 -0.91
N SER A 130 3.01 2.16 -0.22
CA SER A 130 2.72 0.85 -0.80
C SER A 130 1.64 0.93 -1.89
N VAL A 131 0.61 1.76 -1.71
CA VAL A 131 -0.43 1.96 -2.73
C VAL A 131 0.15 2.64 -3.96
N VAL A 132 0.93 3.71 -3.77
CA VAL A 132 1.63 4.40 -4.87
C VAL A 132 2.54 3.42 -5.62
N THR A 133 3.21 2.54 -4.90
CA THR A 133 4.09 1.52 -5.49
C THR A 133 3.31 0.49 -6.30
N ALA A 134 2.16 0.03 -5.83
CA ALA A 134 1.32 -0.89 -6.58
C ALA A 134 0.84 -0.26 -7.90
N VAL A 135 0.44 1.02 -7.87
CA VAL A 135 0.07 1.78 -9.07
C VAL A 135 1.26 1.96 -10.00
N ALA A 136 2.42 2.33 -9.46
CA ALA A 136 3.65 2.50 -10.23
C ALA A 136 4.06 1.20 -10.93
N LEU A 137 4.02 0.07 -10.22
CA LEU A 137 4.33 -1.24 -10.77
C LEU A 137 3.34 -1.60 -11.88
N PHE A 138 2.05 -1.35 -11.67
CA PHE A 138 1.03 -1.59 -12.69
C PHE A 138 1.27 -0.78 -13.96
N GLU A 139 1.40 0.54 -13.85
CA GLU A 139 1.56 1.42 -15.02
C GLU A 139 2.83 1.05 -15.79
N ASP A 140 3.92 0.85 -15.08
CA ASP A 140 5.21 0.50 -15.68
C ASP A 140 5.20 -0.89 -16.34
N ALA A 141 4.52 -1.88 -15.73
CA ALA A 141 4.32 -3.21 -16.34
C ALA A 141 3.43 -3.15 -17.59
N VAL A 142 2.39 -2.32 -17.60
CA VAL A 142 1.51 -2.13 -18.76
C VAL A 142 2.27 -1.44 -19.89
N THR A 143 3.00 -0.36 -19.61
CA THR A 143 3.82 0.35 -20.60
C THR A 143 4.85 -0.57 -21.24
N LEU A 144 5.55 -1.39 -20.45
CA LEU A 144 6.51 -2.36 -20.98
C LEU A 144 5.84 -3.43 -21.86
N ARG A 145 4.66 -3.91 -21.47
CA ARG A 145 3.91 -4.91 -22.26
C ARG A 145 3.46 -4.34 -23.61
N GLU A 146 3.04 -3.08 -23.64
CA GLU A 146 2.63 -2.39 -24.86
C GLU A 146 3.84 -2.10 -25.75
N ALA A 147 4.95 -1.61 -25.19
CA ALA A 147 6.19 -1.35 -25.90
C ALA A 147 6.80 -2.63 -26.51
N GLY A 148 6.84 -3.74 -25.76
CA GLY A 148 7.32 -5.04 -26.25
C GLY A 148 6.37 -5.73 -27.24
N ARG A 149 5.15 -5.20 -27.44
CA ARG A 149 4.27 -5.65 -28.53
C ARG A 149 4.58 -4.92 -29.85
N VAL A 150 5.11 -3.69 -29.77
CA VAL A 150 5.47 -2.87 -30.95
C VAL A 150 6.92 -3.10 -31.38
N ARG A 151 7.82 -3.26 -30.41
CA ARG A 151 9.24 -3.53 -30.62
C ARG A 151 9.46 -5.03 -30.40
N GLU A 152 10.08 -5.73 -31.35
CA GLU A 152 10.54 -7.14 -31.21
C GLU A 152 11.67 -7.30 -30.15
N VAL A 153 11.63 -6.52 -29.07
CA VAL A 153 12.61 -6.56 -27.98
C VAL A 153 12.26 -7.74 -27.08
N GLY A 154 13.12 -8.76 -27.12
CA GLY A 154 13.23 -9.79 -26.09
C GLY A 154 11.97 -10.65 -25.90
N ARG A 155 11.89 -11.74 -26.66
CA ARG A 155 10.72 -12.63 -26.79
C ARG A 155 10.22 -13.28 -25.49
N ASP A 156 10.95 -13.17 -24.37
CA ASP A 156 10.77 -14.09 -23.23
C ASP A 156 10.18 -13.45 -21.96
N TRP A 157 10.27 -12.12 -21.77
CA TRP A 157 9.74 -11.48 -20.56
C TRP A 157 8.50 -10.64 -20.83
N ARG A 158 7.33 -11.22 -20.50
CA ARG A 158 6.04 -10.53 -20.50
C ARG A 158 5.55 -10.37 -19.07
N PRO A 159 5.74 -9.21 -18.42
CA PRO A 159 5.30 -9.02 -17.05
C PRO A 159 3.78 -9.20 -16.96
N ASN A 160 3.35 -10.22 -16.22
CA ASN A 160 1.94 -10.43 -15.90
C ASN A 160 1.54 -9.48 -14.77
N TYR A 161 1.05 -8.30 -15.13
CA TYR A 161 0.61 -7.27 -14.17
C TYR A 161 -0.39 -7.80 -13.13
N TRP A 162 -1.25 -8.77 -13.49
CA TRP A 162 -2.16 -9.42 -12.55
C TRP A 162 -1.42 -10.23 -11.48
N ALA A 163 -0.31 -10.88 -11.84
CA ALA A 163 0.49 -11.60 -10.86
C ALA A 163 1.15 -10.63 -9.87
N TYR A 164 1.69 -9.51 -10.35
CA TYR A 164 2.42 -8.58 -9.49
C TYR A 164 1.52 -7.75 -8.56
N VAL A 165 0.33 -7.34 -9.02
CA VAL A 165 -0.62 -6.53 -8.23
C VAL A 165 -1.64 -7.41 -7.50
N GLY A 166 -2.05 -8.52 -8.13
CA GLY A 166 -3.01 -9.46 -7.55
C GLY A 166 -2.40 -10.29 -6.44
N ALA A 167 -1.13 -10.70 -6.52
CA ALA A 167 -0.51 -11.49 -5.45
C ALA A 167 -0.47 -10.76 -4.09
N PRO A 168 -0.12 -9.47 -4.00
CA PRO A 168 -0.23 -8.71 -2.76
C PRO A 168 -1.64 -8.63 -2.19
N LEU A 169 -2.66 -8.42 -3.04
CA LEU A 169 -4.06 -8.41 -2.60
C LEU A 169 -4.53 -9.80 -2.14
N GLY A 170 -4.09 -10.86 -2.82
CA GLY A 170 -4.33 -12.24 -2.41
C GLY A 170 -3.67 -12.55 -1.07
N ALA A 171 -2.44 -12.09 -0.86
CA ALA A 171 -1.73 -12.22 0.41
C ALA A 171 -2.44 -11.48 1.54
N TYR A 172 -2.93 -10.26 1.29
CA TYR A 172 -3.77 -9.53 2.26
C TYR A 172 -4.97 -10.37 2.70
N ALA A 173 -5.74 -10.88 1.74
CA ALA A 173 -6.96 -11.63 2.01
C ALA A 173 -6.65 -12.94 2.75
N LEU A 174 -5.61 -13.65 2.32
CA LEU A 174 -5.19 -14.92 2.92
C LEU A 174 -4.70 -14.73 4.36
N VAL A 175 -3.85 -13.73 4.61
CA VAL A 175 -3.32 -13.46 5.96
C VAL A 175 -4.44 -12.96 6.86
N SER A 176 -5.33 -12.09 6.37
CA SER A 176 -6.50 -11.64 7.15
C SER A 176 -7.40 -12.82 7.53
N LEU A 177 -7.68 -13.72 6.58
CA LEU A 177 -8.51 -14.90 6.83
C LEU A 177 -7.86 -15.83 7.85
N LEU A 178 -6.56 -16.09 7.70
CA LEU A 178 -5.80 -16.94 8.62
C LEU A 178 -5.78 -16.34 10.03
N ALA A 179 -5.55 -15.03 10.13
CA ALA A 179 -5.58 -14.30 11.40
C ALA A 179 -6.96 -14.35 12.06
N THR A 180 -8.04 -14.31 11.29
CA THR A 180 -9.41 -14.51 11.81
C THR A 180 -9.62 -15.93 12.35
N ILE A 181 -9.14 -16.96 11.65
CA ILE A 181 -9.22 -18.36 12.10
C ILE A 181 -8.41 -18.58 13.39
N LEU A 182 -7.27 -17.89 13.50
CA LEU A 182 -6.39 -17.95 14.68
C LEU A 182 -6.79 -16.97 15.79
N GLU A 183 -7.97 -16.34 15.69
CA GLU A 183 -8.52 -15.43 16.69
C GLU A 183 -7.56 -14.26 17.04
N SER A 184 -6.82 -13.75 16.05
CA SER A 184 -5.98 -12.57 16.22
C SER A 184 -6.80 -11.37 16.69
N ALA A 185 -6.23 -10.57 17.60
CA ALA A 185 -6.85 -9.35 18.08
C ALA A 185 -7.07 -8.29 16.97
N ASN A 186 -6.29 -8.38 15.88
CA ASN A 186 -6.41 -7.44 14.75
C ASN A 186 -6.14 -8.11 13.39
N PRO A 187 -7.07 -8.93 12.87
CA PRO A 187 -6.85 -9.68 11.64
C PRO A 187 -6.61 -8.81 10.40
N SER A 188 -7.24 -7.63 10.34
CA SER A 188 -7.04 -6.69 9.23
C SER A 188 -5.64 -6.06 9.27
N GLY A 189 -5.11 -5.76 10.46
CA GLY A 189 -3.74 -5.30 10.64
C GLY A 189 -2.73 -6.33 10.14
N ASP A 190 -2.92 -7.60 10.51
CA ASP A 190 -2.09 -8.71 10.03
C ASP A 190 -2.13 -8.83 8.50
N GLY A 191 -3.32 -8.67 7.91
CA GLY A 191 -3.51 -8.59 6.47
C GLY A 191 -2.66 -7.49 5.81
N VAL A 192 -2.64 -6.28 6.37
CA VAL A 192 -1.84 -5.15 5.85
C VAL A 192 -0.34 -5.50 5.84
N TYR A 193 0.18 -6.16 6.88
CA TYR A 193 1.57 -6.61 6.88
C TYR A 193 1.83 -7.66 5.80
N GLY A 194 0.89 -8.60 5.62
CA GLY A 194 0.92 -9.58 4.52
C GLY A 194 0.97 -8.91 3.14
N PHE A 195 0.14 -7.88 2.93
CA PHE A 195 0.15 -7.07 1.71
C PHE A 195 1.51 -6.41 1.46
N ILE A 196 2.06 -5.71 2.46
CA ILE A 196 3.33 -4.97 2.35
C ILE A 196 4.47 -5.92 2.00
N VAL A 197 4.58 -7.07 2.68
CA VAL A 197 5.64 -8.05 2.42
C VAL A 197 5.51 -8.66 1.03
N ALA A 198 4.30 -9.04 0.62
CA ALA A 198 4.06 -9.58 -0.70
C ALA A 198 4.31 -8.55 -1.81
N LEU A 199 3.94 -7.28 -1.60
CA LEU A 199 4.23 -6.19 -2.53
C LEU A 199 5.74 -5.95 -2.65
N TRP A 200 6.47 -6.00 -1.53
CA TRP A 200 7.92 -5.89 -1.53
C TRP A 200 8.57 -7.00 -2.35
N LEU A 201 8.15 -8.26 -2.18
CA LEU A 201 8.63 -9.38 -2.99
C LEU A 201 8.31 -9.18 -4.48
N SER A 202 7.08 -8.79 -4.80
CA SER A 202 6.68 -8.45 -6.18
C SER A 202 7.56 -7.36 -6.77
N ALA A 203 7.84 -6.30 -6.02
CA ALA A 203 8.68 -5.19 -6.45
C ALA A 203 10.13 -5.64 -6.72
N VAL A 204 10.73 -6.44 -5.84
CA VAL A 204 12.09 -6.98 -6.03
C VAL A 204 12.17 -7.88 -7.25
N VAL A 205 11.23 -8.82 -7.41
CA VAL A 205 11.16 -9.71 -8.58
C VAL A 205 10.98 -8.91 -9.86
N TYR A 206 10.10 -7.91 -9.83
CA TYR A 206 9.85 -7.01 -10.95
C TYR A 206 11.12 -6.25 -11.36
N LEU A 207 11.82 -5.61 -10.41
CA LEU A 207 13.04 -4.85 -10.68
C LEU A 207 14.16 -5.74 -11.20
N ASN A 208 14.32 -6.95 -10.66
CA ASN A 208 15.30 -7.91 -11.18
C ASN A 208 14.97 -8.34 -12.61
N GLY A 209 13.70 -8.61 -12.91
CA GLY A 209 13.23 -8.89 -14.27
C GLY A 209 13.49 -7.73 -15.22
N ARG A 210 13.11 -6.51 -14.82
CA ARG A 210 13.32 -5.28 -15.58
C ARG A 210 14.81 -5.04 -15.87
N ARG A 211 15.68 -5.15 -14.87
CA ARG A 211 17.12 -4.97 -15.01
C ARG A 211 17.73 -5.92 -16.06
N ARG A 212 17.28 -7.18 -16.08
CA ARG A 212 17.82 -8.20 -17.01
C ARG A 212 17.36 -8.01 -18.45
N HIS A 213 16.16 -7.50 -18.68
CA HIS A 213 15.54 -7.48 -20.02
C HIS A 213 15.47 -6.10 -20.67
N VAL A 214 15.43 -5.03 -19.86
CA VAL A 214 15.31 -3.65 -20.34
C VAL A 214 16.62 -2.88 -20.13
N GLY A 215 17.52 -3.41 -19.28
CA GLY A 215 18.68 -2.67 -18.78
C GLY A 215 18.25 -1.63 -17.73
N THR A 216 19.16 -1.32 -16.81
CA THR A 216 19.12 0.00 -16.14
C THR A 216 19.84 0.99 -17.05
N PRO A 217 19.47 2.29 -17.08
CA PRO A 217 20.45 3.28 -17.50
C PRO A 217 21.73 3.15 -16.67
#